data_AF-A0A7C5WS69-F1
#
_entry.id   AF-A0A7C5WS69-F1
#
_cell.length_a   1.000
_cell.length_b   1.000
_cell.length_c   1.000
_cell.angle_alpha   90.00
_cell.angle_beta   90.00
_cell.angle_gamma   90.00
#
_symmetry.space_group_name_H-M   'P 1'
#
loop_
_entity.id
_entity.type
_entity.pdbx_description
1 polymer ?
#
loop_
_entity_poly.entity_id
_entity_poly.type
_entity_poly.pdbx_seq_one_letter_code
_entity_poly.pdbx_strand_id
1 'polypeptide(L)'
;ISEVLPADKAQVVRDLQAKGRRVAFVGDGINDAPALAGADVGVAIGTGTDVAVEAGDVVLMQGDLRAVVRARALAKKTLSTIYWNFFWAFGYNTALIPVAAGVFYPFTGLLLQPALAAGAMSLSSILVLTNSLRLRYFQPPRFAGEAAPQAPAPRSGARVLLYTSPGCPDCAAVKAWLEARGVAYEERDLSRPEIAEEAVRNYGVRVAPITVIDGQAHWGTFAEQRRALEQRLGAGVPAEAAG
;
A
#
# COMPACT_ATOMS: atom_id res chain seq x y z
N ILE A 1 -7.53 6.73 -32.39
CA ILE A 1 -7.18 5.80 -33.48
C ILE A 1 -8.14 4.65 -33.34
N SER A 2 -9.08 4.52 -34.26
CA SER A 2 -10.13 3.50 -34.24
C SER A 2 -10.07 2.80 -35.61
N GLU A 3 -10.27 1.48 -35.66
CA GLU A 3 -10.17 0.62 -36.87
C GLU A 3 -8.74 0.29 -37.36
N VAL A 4 -7.93 -0.32 -36.51
CA VAL A 4 -6.65 -0.93 -36.92
C VAL A 4 -6.70 -2.43 -36.67
N LEU A 5 -6.28 -3.24 -37.65
CA LEU A 5 -6.16 -4.69 -37.47
C LEU A 5 -5.14 -4.99 -36.35
N PRO A 6 -5.20 -6.15 -35.68
CA PRO A 6 -4.24 -6.49 -34.62
C PRO A 6 -2.77 -6.34 -35.06
N ALA A 7 -2.46 -6.66 -36.33
CA ALA A 7 -1.15 -6.46 -36.93
C ALA A 7 -0.72 -4.99 -37.05
N ASP A 8 -1.68 -4.06 -37.15
CA ASP A 8 -1.40 -2.65 -37.34
C ASP A 8 -1.12 -1.91 -36.02
N LYS A 9 -1.56 -2.47 -34.88
CA LYS A 9 -1.33 -1.84 -33.56
C LYS A 9 0.16 -1.71 -33.25
N ALA A 10 0.96 -2.73 -33.57
CA ALA A 10 2.41 -2.69 -33.42
C ALA A 10 3.07 -1.68 -34.37
N GLN A 11 2.51 -1.48 -35.57
CA GLN A 11 3.00 -0.46 -36.49
C GLN A 11 2.75 0.94 -35.94
N VAL A 12 1.58 1.21 -35.36
CA VAL A 12 1.28 2.49 -34.71
C VAL A 12 2.25 2.79 -33.56
N VAL A 13 2.61 1.78 -32.76
CA VAL A 13 3.63 1.94 -31.70
C VAL A 13 4.98 2.35 -32.30
N ARG A 14 5.42 1.65 -33.35
CA ARG A 14 6.67 1.98 -34.06
C ARG A 14 6.65 3.37 -34.67
N ASP A 15 5.55 3.78 -35.28
CA ASP A 15 5.41 5.11 -35.89
C ASP A 15 5.47 6.23 -34.83
N LEU A 16 4.93 5.99 -33.64
CA LEU A 16 5.03 6.92 -32.52
C LEU A 16 6.45 6.99 -31.97
N GLN A 17 7.14 5.85 -31.85
CA GLN A 17 8.54 5.78 -31.44
C GLN A 17 9.47 6.44 -32.46
N ALA A 18 9.22 6.26 -33.77
CA ALA A 18 9.97 6.91 -34.84
C ALA A 18 9.87 8.45 -34.79
N LYS A 19 8.79 8.98 -34.20
CA LYS A 19 8.63 10.42 -33.89
C LYS A 19 9.33 10.85 -32.60
N GLY A 20 10.17 9.99 -32.01
CA GLY A 20 10.90 10.25 -30.77
C GLY A 20 10.05 10.20 -29.50
N ARG A 21 8.84 9.63 -29.55
CA ARG A 21 7.98 9.47 -28.36
C ARG A 21 8.35 8.19 -27.62
N ARG A 22 8.31 8.23 -26.29
CA ARG A 22 8.28 7.03 -25.45
C ARG A 22 6.84 6.55 -25.34
N VAL A 23 6.59 5.30 -25.72
CA VAL A 23 5.25 4.73 -25.84
C VAL A 23 5.04 3.66 -24.77
N ALA A 24 4.05 3.88 -23.90
CA ALA A 24 3.50 2.83 -23.08
C ALA A 24 2.25 2.28 -23.77
N PHE A 25 2.20 0.97 -24.00
CA PHE A 25 1.05 0.30 -24.61
C PHE A 25 0.31 -0.53 -23.55
N VAL A 26 -1.02 -0.47 -23.54
CA VAL A 26 -1.85 -1.21 -22.59
C VAL A 26 -2.78 -2.13 -23.37
N GLY A 27 -2.77 -3.44 -23.08
CA GLY A 27 -3.54 -4.44 -23.81
C GLY A 27 -3.84 -5.70 -23.00
N ASP A 28 -4.57 -6.63 -23.60
CA ASP A 28 -5.01 -7.89 -22.95
C ASP A 28 -3.94 -9.00 -22.93
N GLY A 29 -2.84 -8.82 -23.66
CA GLY A 29 -1.76 -9.80 -23.78
C GLY A 29 -2.03 -10.94 -24.75
N ILE A 30 -3.25 -11.09 -25.27
CA ILE A 30 -3.64 -12.18 -26.18
C ILE A 30 -3.53 -11.69 -27.63
N ASN A 31 -4.26 -10.63 -27.96
CA ASN A 31 -4.31 -10.09 -29.32
C ASN A 31 -3.28 -8.99 -29.55
N ASP A 32 -2.78 -8.42 -28.46
CA ASP A 32 -1.93 -7.24 -28.46
C ASP A 32 -0.46 -7.55 -28.15
N ALA A 33 -0.08 -8.84 -28.06
CA ALA A 33 1.28 -9.26 -27.69
C ALA A 33 2.40 -8.60 -28.54
N PRO A 34 2.29 -8.50 -29.88
CA PRO A 34 3.32 -7.83 -30.68
C PRO A 34 3.43 -6.33 -30.39
N ALA A 35 2.33 -5.67 -30.02
CA ALA A 35 2.33 -4.24 -29.68
C ALA A 35 2.83 -4.00 -28.25
N LEU A 36 2.54 -4.90 -27.32
CA LEU A 36 3.07 -4.89 -25.95
C LEU A 36 4.60 -5.06 -25.96
N ALA A 37 5.10 -6.06 -26.70
CA ALA A 37 6.54 -6.31 -26.82
C ALA A 37 7.30 -5.21 -27.59
N GLY A 38 6.63 -4.53 -28.52
CA GLY A 38 7.21 -3.43 -29.29
C GLY A 38 7.20 -2.07 -28.58
N ALA A 39 6.46 -1.93 -27.48
CA ALA A 39 6.37 -0.68 -26.73
C ALA A 39 7.62 -0.44 -25.88
N ASP A 40 7.85 0.81 -25.45
CA ASP A 40 8.88 1.10 -24.45
C ASP A 40 8.51 0.54 -23.06
N VAL A 41 7.20 0.44 -22.81
CA VAL A 41 6.62 -0.21 -21.63
C VAL A 41 5.31 -0.91 -22.06
N GLY A 42 5.29 -2.23 -22.04
CA GLY A 42 4.08 -3.04 -22.24
C GLY A 42 3.35 -3.27 -20.92
N VAL A 43 2.08 -2.88 -20.84
CA VAL A 43 1.21 -3.10 -19.68
C VAL A 43 0.08 -4.06 -20.04
N ALA A 44 0.15 -5.29 -19.54
CA ALA A 44 -0.89 -6.28 -19.74
C ALA A 44 -2.00 -6.12 -18.68
N ILE A 45 -3.26 -6.27 -19.09
CA ILE A 45 -4.42 -6.34 -18.20
C ILE A 45 -4.85 -7.81 -18.13
N GLY A 46 -4.72 -8.42 -16.96
CA GLY A 46 -5.04 -9.84 -16.79
C GLY A 46 -5.74 -10.11 -15.48
N THR A 47 -6.81 -10.91 -15.51
CA THR A 47 -7.49 -11.42 -14.31
C THR A 47 -6.78 -12.62 -13.69
N GLY A 48 -5.47 -12.79 -13.94
CA GLY A 48 -4.68 -13.90 -13.40
C GLY A 48 -4.61 -15.18 -14.25
N THR A 49 -4.79 -15.11 -15.58
CA THR A 49 -4.47 -16.22 -16.48
C THR A 49 -3.00 -16.15 -16.95
N ASP A 50 -2.32 -17.30 -17.04
CA ASP A 50 -0.88 -17.40 -17.32
C ASP A 50 -0.43 -16.65 -18.60
N VAL A 51 -1.33 -16.54 -19.60
CA VAL A 51 -1.05 -15.88 -20.89
C VAL A 51 -0.79 -14.38 -20.75
N ALA A 52 -1.43 -13.69 -19.79
CA ALA A 52 -1.23 -12.26 -19.59
C ALA A 52 0.08 -11.94 -18.86
N VAL A 53 0.66 -12.92 -18.14
CA VAL A 53 1.88 -12.75 -17.35
C VAL A 53 3.13 -12.72 -18.22
N GLU A 54 3.12 -13.44 -19.34
CA GLU A 54 4.28 -13.54 -20.24
C GLU A 54 4.36 -12.42 -21.30
N ALA A 55 3.29 -11.63 -21.45
CA ALA A 55 3.15 -10.74 -22.60
C ALA A 55 3.56 -9.27 -22.37
N GLY A 56 3.87 -8.83 -21.14
CA GLY A 56 4.18 -7.41 -20.86
C GLY A 56 5.10 -7.19 -19.65
N ASP A 57 5.76 -6.02 -19.62
CA ASP A 57 6.69 -5.62 -18.55
C ASP A 57 5.98 -5.41 -17.19
N VAL A 58 4.70 -5.03 -17.23
CA VAL A 58 3.85 -4.78 -16.07
C VAL A 58 2.51 -5.45 -16.26
N VAL A 59 2.05 -6.20 -15.25
CA VAL A 59 0.75 -6.87 -15.27
C VAL A 59 -0.19 -6.23 -14.25
N LEU A 60 -1.35 -5.77 -14.71
CA LEU A 60 -2.42 -5.29 -13.86
C LEU A 60 -3.32 -6.46 -13.45
N MET A 61 -3.26 -6.81 -12.16
CA MET A 61 -4.05 -7.89 -11.57
C MET A 61 -5.56 -7.59 -11.49
N GLN A 62 -5.92 -6.31 -11.59
CA GLN A 62 -7.30 -5.84 -11.62
C GLN A 62 -7.51 -5.06 -12.91
N GLY A 63 -8.69 -5.17 -13.51
CA GLY A 63 -9.07 -4.45 -14.75
C GLY A 63 -9.19 -2.93 -14.60
N ASP A 64 -8.58 -2.33 -13.57
CA ASP A 64 -8.64 -0.91 -13.29
C ASP A 64 -7.47 -0.17 -13.95
N LEU A 65 -7.77 0.55 -15.05
CA LEU A 65 -6.81 1.38 -15.78
C LEU A 65 -6.19 2.50 -14.93
N ARG A 66 -6.82 2.90 -13.82
CA ARG A 66 -6.24 3.87 -12.88
C ARG A 66 -4.93 3.35 -12.29
N ALA A 67 -4.74 2.03 -12.23
CA ALA A 67 -3.49 1.41 -11.80
C ALA A 67 -2.29 1.81 -12.67
N VAL A 68 -2.48 2.05 -13.98
CA VAL A 68 -1.41 2.54 -14.87
C VAL A 68 -0.91 3.91 -14.42
N VAL A 69 -1.84 4.81 -14.09
CA VAL A 69 -1.51 6.17 -13.64
C VAL A 69 -0.81 6.13 -12.29
N ARG A 70 -1.25 5.25 -11.38
CA ARG A 70 -0.60 5.02 -10.08
C ARG A 70 0.81 4.46 -10.25
N ALA A 71 0.99 3.47 -11.12
CA ALA A 71 2.29 2.90 -11.44
C ALA A 71 3.24 3.96 -12.00
N ARG A 72 2.78 4.82 -12.91
CA ARG A 72 3.57 5.95 -13.42
C ARG A 72 3.97 6.93 -12.32
N ALA A 73 3.05 7.26 -11.42
CA ALA A 73 3.32 8.17 -10.31
C ALA A 73 4.36 7.57 -9.35
N LEU A 74 4.24 6.28 -9.04
CA LEU A 74 5.20 5.53 -8.24
C LEU A 74 6.58 5.52 -8.92
N ALA A 75 6.66 5.14 -10.19
CA ALA A 75 7.90 5.10 -10.96
C ALA A 75 8.64 6.44 -10.97
N LYS A 76 7.91 7.55 -11.18
CA LYS A 76 8.48 8.90 -11.08
C LYS A 76 9.07 9.19 -9.70
N LYS A 77 8.36 8.80 -8.64
CA LYS A 77 8.83 9.01 -7.27
C LYS A 77 10.06 8.17 -6.96
N THR A 78 10.07 6.90 -7.38
CA THR A 78 11.21 5.99 -7.26
C THR A 78 12.44 6.55 -7.95
N LEU A 79 12.31 7.00 -9.20
CA LEU A 79 13.42 7.61 -9.94
C LEU A 79 13.95 8.86 -9.25
N SER A 80 13.08 9.74 -8.76
CA SER A 80 13.49 10.91 -7.99
C SER A 80 14.29 10.52 -6.74
N THR A 81 13.85 9.50 -6.00
CA THR A 81 14.58 8.97 -4.84
C THR A 81 15.94 8.41 -5.23
N ILE A 82 16.02 7.67 -6.35
CA ILE A 82 17.29 7.15 -6.89
C ILE A 82 18.25 8.30 -7.24
N TYR A 83 17.79 9.33 -7.94
CA TYR A 83 18.62 10.49 -8.26
C TYR A 83 19.13 11.20 -7.01
N TRP A 84 18.31 11.34 -5.98
CA TRP A 84 18.74 11.90 -4.69
C TRP A 84 19.79 11.02 -4.00
N ASN A 85 19.61 9.70 -4.01
CA ASN A 85 20.60 8.78 -3.46
C ASN A 85 21.94 8.91 -4.21
N PHE A 86 21.92 8.99 -5.55
CA PHE A 86 23.13 9.21 -6.33
C PHE A 86 23.75 10.59 -6.08
N PHE A 87 22.95 11.64 -5.96
CA PHE A 87 23.44 12.98 -5.66
C PHE A 87 24.22 13.00 -4.34
N TRP A 88 23.65 12.42 -3.27
CA TRP A 88 24.36 12.29 -2.00
C TRP A 88 25.59 11.41 -2.12
N ALA A 89 25.47 10.28 -2.82
CA ALA A 89 26.56 9.35 -3.02
C ALA A 89 27.77 10.00 -3.69
N PHE A 90 27.56 10.72 -4.78
CA PHE A 90 28.62 11.44 -5.47
C PHE A 90 29.07 12.67 -4.67
N GLY A 91 28.16 13.38 -4.01
CA GLY A 91 28.48 14.57 -3.23
C GLY A 91 29.49 14.30 -2.12
N TYR A 92 29.26 13.28 -1.29
CA TYR A 92 30.19 12.96 -0.20
C TYR A 92 31.53 12.42 -0.73
N ASN A 93 31.52 11.57 -1.76
CA ASN A 93 32.76 11.04 -2.34
C ASN A 93 33.60 12.17 -2.96
N THR A 94 32.96 13.07 -3.72
CA THR A 94 33.63 14.22 -4.33
C THR A 94 34.19 15.17 -3.28
N ALA A 95 33.54 15.30 -2.12
CA ALA A 95 34.07 16.10 -1.01
C ALA A 95 35.22 15.41 -0.26
N LEU A 96 35.12 14.09 -0.02
CA LEU A 96 36.14 13.35 0.75
C LEU A 96 37.44 13.12 -0.03
N ILE A 97 37.40 12.98 -1.36
CA ILE A 97 38.60 12.75 -2.17
C ILE A 97 39.63 13.90 -2.03
N PRO A 98 39.29 15.19 -2.22
CA PRO A 98 40.21 16.30 -1.99
C PRO A 98 40.70 16.41 -0.53
N VAL A 99 39.83 16.11 0.43
CA VAL A 99 40.20 16.11 1.86
C VAL A 99 41.23 15.02 2.12
N ALA A 100 41.04 13.81 1.57
CA ALA A 100 41.97 12.69 1.70
C ALA A 100 43.29 12.95 0.94
N ALA A 101 43.22 13.66 -0.19
CA ALA A 101 44.37 14.12 -0.95
C ALA A 101 45.17 15.24 -0.25
N GLY A 102 44.72 15.72 0.91
CA GLY A 102 45.47 16.66 1.73
C GLY A 102 45.27 18.14 1.38
N VAL A 103 44.20 18.50 0.65
CA VAL A 103 43.90 19.91 0.33
C VAL A 103 43.82 20.80 1.57
N PHE A 104 43.33 20.27 2.69
CA PHE A 104 43.24 21.00 3.96
C PHE A 104 44.47 20.87 4.86
N TYR A 105 45.41 19.97 4.54
CA TYR A 105 46.63 19.73 5.31
C TYR A 105 47.44 21.00 5.65
N PRO A 106 47.68 21.95 4.72
CA PRO A 106 48.47 23.15 5.04
C PRO A 106 47.78 24.11 6.03
N PHE A 107 46.46 24.02 6.21
CA PHE A 107 45.71 24.89 7.12
C PHE A 107 45.42 24.25 8.48
N THR A 108 45.21 22.93 8.51
CA THR A 108 44.73 22.23 9.70
C THR A 108 45.72 21.22 10.26
N GLY A 109 46.78 20.86 9.51
CA GLY A 109 47.73 19.79 9.87
C GLY A 109 47.09 18.40 9.96
N LEU A 110 45.80 18.27 9.64
CA LEU A 110 45.01 17.06 9.79
C LEU A 110 45.00 16.26 8.48
N LEU A 111 45.55 15.05 8.54
CA LEU A 111 45.29 14.01 7.56
C LEU A 111 44.02 13.26 7.94
N LEU A 112 43.22 12.90 6.94
CA LEU A 112 41.94 12.23 7.15
C LEU A 112 42.16 10.88 7.85
N GLN A 113 41.68 10.76 9.10
CA GLN A 113 41.81 9.51 9.84
C GLN A 113 40.91 8.43 9.22
N PRO A 114 41.41 7.20 8.99
CA PRO A 114 40.61 6.10 8.43
C PRO A 114 39.31 5.83 9.19
N ALA A 115 39.29 6.05 10.51
CA ALA A 115 38.10 5.89 11.35
C ALA A 115 36.98 6.88 10.99
N LEU A 116 37.32 8.15 10.71
CA LEU A 116 36.36 9.17 10.28
C LEU A 116 35.82 8.88 8.88
N ALA A 117 36.67 8.39 7.97
CA ALA A 117 36.23 7.95 6.65
C ALA A 117 35.24 6.77 6.75
N ALA A 118 35.53 5.76 7.58
CA ALA A 118 34.65 4.62 7.81
C ALA A 118 33.31 5.06 8.44
N GLY A 119 33.34 6.00 9.39
CA GLY A 119 32.15 6.60 9.99
C GLY A 119 31.28 7.33 8.97
N ALA A 120 31.89 8.16 8.12
CA ALA A 120 31.19 8.86 7.04
C ALA A 120 30.55 7.89 6.03
N MET A 121 31.25 6.80 5.68
CA MET A 121 30.75 5.78 4.77
C MET A 121 29.53 5.04 5.35
N SER A 122 29.56 4.77 6.65
CA SER A 122 28.46 4.11 7.38
C SER A 122 27.23 5.02 7.48
N LEU A 123 27.42 6.30 7.79
CA LEU A 123 26.35 7.30 7.85
C LEU A 123 25.66 7.49 6.50
N SER A 124 26.42 7.46 5.40
CA SER A 124 25.86 7.55 4.05
C SER A 124 24.89 6.41 3.75
N SER A 125 25.26 5.17 4.07
CA SER A 125 24.39 4.00 3.87
C SER A 125 23.07 4.15 4.63
N ILE A 126 23.13 4.61 5.89
CA ILE A 126 21.94 4.86 6.70
C ILE A 126 21.06 5.95 6.08
N LEU A 127 21.66 7.04 5.60
CA LEU A 127 20.93 8.13 4.94
C LEU A 127 20.24 7.66 3.65
N VAL A 128 20.95 6.92 2.79
CA VAL A 128 20.41 6.36 1.54
C VAL A 128 19.28 5.36 1.81
N LEU A 129 19.45 4.48 2.79
CA LEU A 129 18.42 3.52 3.19
C LEU A 129 17.18 4.22 3.74
N THR A 130 17.38 5.20 4.62
CA THR A 130 16.28 5.98 5.23
C THR A 130 15.52 6.76 4.15
N ASN A 131 16.23 7.39 3.22
CA ASN A 131 15.62 8.11 2.11
C ASN A 131 14.83 7.17 1.18
N SER A 132 15.33 5.95 0.96
CA SER A 132 14.65 4.93 0.16
C SER A 132 13.39 4.41 0.85
N LEU A 133 13.43 4.20 2.18
CA LEU A 133 12.29 3.76 2.98
C LEU A 133 11.15 4.77 3.00
N ARG A 134 11.41 6.05 2.74
CA ARG A 134 10.37 7.08 2.60
C ARG A 134 9.34 6.72 1.51
N LEU A 135 9.74 5.94 0.50
CA LEU A 135 8.84 5.48 -0.56
C LEU A 135 7.72 4.56 -0.04
N ARG A 136 7.90 3.91 1.13
CA ARG A 136 6.87 3.11 1.79
C ARG A 136 5.62 3.92 2.16
N TYR A 137 5.79 5.22 2.38
CA TYR A 137 4.70 6.14 2.70
C TYR A 137 4.14 6.86 1.46
N PHE A 138 4.50 6.41 0.26
CA PHE A 138 3.95 6.97 -0.97
C PHE A 138 2.43 6.76 -1.01
N GLN A 139 1.70 7.87 -1.21
CA GLN A 139 0.26 7.84 -1.42
C GLN A 139 -0.03 7.90 -2.92
N PRO A 140 -0.74 6.91 -3.48
CA PRO A 140 -1.10 6.93 -4.89
C PRO A 140 -2.11 8.06 -5.17
N PRO A 141 -2.11 8.61 -6.40
CA PRO A 141 -3.13 9.58 -6.83
C PRO A 141 -4.55 9.05 -6.61
N ARG A 142 -5.41 9.90 -6.02
CA ARG A 142 -6.84 9.64 -5.87
C ARG A 142 -7.60 10.21 -7.07
N PHE A 143 -8.59 9.47 -7.56
CA PHE A 143 -9.47 9.89 -8.65
C PHE A 143 -10.82 10.34 -8.08
N ALA A 144 -11.46 11.30 -8.75
CA ALA A 144 -12.77 11.78 -8.34
C ALA A 144 -13.81 10.63 -8.37
N GLY A 145 -14.61 10.53 -7.31
CA GLY A 145 -15.59 9.45 -7.15
C GLY A 145 -15.03 8.13 -6.60
N GLU A 146 -13.71 8.06 -6.34
CA GLU A 146 -13.15 6.92 -5.61
C GLU A 146 -13.43 7.07 -4.12
N ALA A 147 -14.22 6.15 -3.56
CA ALA A 147 -14.40 6.07 -2.13
C ALA A 147 -13.04 5.95 -1.45
N ALA A 148 -12.89 6.57 -0.27
CA ALA A 148 -11.75 6.28 0.60
C ALA A 148 -11.62 4.75 0.73
N PRO A 149 -10.40 4.18 0.86
CA PRO A 149 -10.23 2.74 1.07
C PRO A 149 -11.18 2.29 2.17
N GLN A 150 -12.28 1.66 1.78
CA GLN A 150 -13.29 1.22 2.74
C GLN A 150 -12.64 0.04 3.44
N ALA A 151 -12.63 0.09 4.78
CA ALA A 151 -12.40 -1.10 5.57
C ALA A 151 -13.32 -2.20 5.00
N PRO A 152 -12.83 -3.44 4.83
CA PRO A 152 -13.57 -4.47 4.14
C PRO A 152 -14.98 -4.57 4.71
N ALA A 153 -15.99 -4.45 3.84
CA ALA A 153 -17.38 -4.52 4.25
C ALA A 153 -17.61 -5.86 4.98
N PRO A 154 -18.32 -5.87 6.13
CA PRO A 154 -18.63 -7.10 6.83
C PRO A 154 -19.39 -8.04 5.88
N ARG A 155 -18.84 -9.23 5.65
CA ARG A 155 -19.51 -10.28 4.89
C ARG A 155 -20.49 -10.97 5.83
N SER A 156 -21.75 -11.05 5.40
CA SER A 156 -22.90 -11.67 6.08
C SER A 156 -23.64 -10.76 7.06
N GLY A 157 -24.97 -10.90 7.11
CA GLY A 157 -25.93 -9.96 7.71
C GLY A 157 -25.89 -9.77 9.23
N ALA A 158 -24.75 -9.99 9.89
CA ALA A 158 -24.52 -9.53 11.25
C ALA A 158 -24.16 -8.04 11.22
N ARG A 159 -24.96 -7.21 11.90
CA ARG A 159 -24.76 -5.76 12.00
C ARG A 159 -23.53 -5.40 12.86
N VAL A 160 -22.99 -6.38 13.59
CA VAL A 160 -21.88 -6.23 14.53
C VAL A 160 -20.91 -7.41 14.44
N LEU A 161 -19.61 -7.16 14.31
CA LEU A 161 -18.55 -8.17 14.51
C LEU A 161 -17.92 -7.94 15.88
N LEU A 162 -17.76 -9.00 16.68
CA LEU A 162 -17.11 -8.95 17.99
C LEU A 162 -15.88 -9.84 18.02
N TYR A 163 -14.69 -9.24 18.07
CA TYR A 163 -13.44 -9.95 18.25
C TYR A 163 -13.16 -10.17 19.74
N THR A 164 -13.01 -11.42 20.16
CA THR A 164 -12.78 -11.83 21.56
C THR A 164 -11.46 -12.57 21.70
N SER A 165 -11.04 -12.84 22.93
CA SER A 165 -9.89 -13.68 23.25
C SER A 165 -10.21 -14.50 24.51
N PRO A 166 -9.67 -15.73 24.66
CA PRO A 166 -9.81 -16.51 25.89
C PRO A 166 -9.32 -15.70 27.10
N GLY A 167 -10.09 -15.72 28.20
CA GLY A 167 -9.74 -15.04 29.45
C GLY A 167 -9.93 -13.51 29.44
N CYS A 168 -10.56 -12.94 28.42
CA CYS A 168 -10.82 -11.50 28.31
C CYS A 168 -12.10 -11.09 29.09
N PRO A 169 -12.00 -10.38 30.24
CA PRO A 169 -13.17 -10.00 31.03
C PRO A 169 -14.06 -8.97 30.31
N ASP A 170 -13.45 -8.00 29.62
CA ASP A 170 -14.18 -7.01 28.83
C ASP A 170 -14.92 -7.62 27.64
N CYS A 171 -14.43 -8.72 27.08
CA CYS A 171 -15.11 -9.45 26.02
C CYS A 171 -16.43 -10.05 26.51
N ALA A 172 -16.43 -10.61 27.72
CA ALA A 172 -17.67 -11.09 28.36
C ALA A 172 -18.65 -9.94 28.63
N ALA A 173 -18.14 -8.76 29.04
CA ALA A 173 -18.96 -7.57 29.29
C ALA A 173 -19.63 -7.03 28.00
N VAL A 174 -18.89 -6.94 26.90
CA VAL A 174 -19.44 -6.53 25.59
C VAL A 174 -20.49 -7.54 25.11
N LYS A 175 -20.20 -8.84 25.21
CA LYS A 175 -21.11 -9.93 24.81
C LYS A 175 -22.44 -9.86 25.59
N ALA A 176 -22.37 -9.80 26.91
CA ALA A 176 -23.55 -9.66 27.76
C ALA A 176 -24.37 -8.40 27.43
N TRP A 177 -23.69 -7.29 27.09
CA TRP A 177 -24.37 -6.04 26.72
C TRP A 177 -25.10 -6.11 25.38
N LEU A 178 -24.51 -6.78 24.37
CA LEU A 178 -25.13 -7.01 23.06
C LEU A 178 -26.33 -7.96 23.19
N GLU A 179 -26.16 -9.07 23.92
CA GLU A 179 -27.21 -10.06 24.19
C GLU A 179 -28.39 -9.43 24.93
N ALA A 180 -28.15 -8.62 25.97
CA ALA A 180 -29.18 -7.90 26.71
C ALA A 180 -30.00 -6.92 25.86
N ARG A 181 -29.49 -6.53 24.68
CA ARG A 181 -30.15 -5.62 23.74
C ARG A 181 -30.70 -6.33 22.51
N GLY A 182 -30.60 -7.66 22.43
CA GLY A 182 -31.03 -8.44 21.28
C GLY A 182 -30.26 -8.09 19.99
N VAL A 183 -29.05 -7.55 20.12
CA VAL A 183 -28.23 -7.18 18.96
C VAL A 183 -27.52 -8.43 18.47
N ALA A 184 -27.88 -8.90 17.27
CA ALA A 184 -27.16 -9.97 16.59
C ALA A 184 -25.72 -9.55 16.30
N TYR A 185 -24.76 -10.39 16.69
CA TYR A 185 -23.35 -10.19 16.45
C TYR A 185 -22.68 -11.49 16.02
N GLU A 186 -21.55 -11.36 15.34
CA GLU A 186 -20.72 -12.50 14.94
C GLU A 186 -19.40 -12.49 15.72
N GLU A 187 -19.14 -13.57 16.48
CA GLU A 187 -17.94 -13.69 17.30
C GLU A 187 -16.72 -14.15 16.48
N ARG A 188 -15.55 -13.56 16.77
CA ARG A 188 -14.27 -13.83 16.12
C ARG A 188 -13.16 -13.99 17.15
N ASP A 189 -12.58 -15.17 17.25
CA ASP A 189 -11.58 -15.48 18.28
C ASP A 189 -10.16 -15.07 17.83
N LEU A 190 -9.59 -14.06 18.48
CA LEU A 190 -8.23 -13.54 18.25
C LEU A 190 -7.12 -14.49 18.70
N SER A 191 -7.44 -15.58 19.43
CA SER A 191 -6.46 -16.63 19.69
C SER A 191 -6.10 -17.42 18.43
N ARG A 192 -6.97 -17.38 17.41
CA ARG A 192 -6.69 -17.97 16.10
C ARG A 192 -5.80 -17.04 15.26
N PRO A 193 -4.66 -17.53 14.73
CA PRO A 193 -3.72 -16.68 14.01
C PRO A 193 -4.33 -16.04 12.76
N GLU A 194 -5.17 -16.76 12.01
CA GLU A 194 -5.83 -16.23 10.82
C GLU A 194 -6.74 -15.02 11.13
N ILE A 195 -7.44 -15.06 12.27
CA ILE A 195 -8.35 -14.00 12.72
C ILE A 195 -7.57 -12.82 13.30
N ALA A 196 -6.48 -13.10 14.02
CA ALA A 196 -5.62 -12.06 14.57
C ALA A 196 -4.94 -11.24 13.45
N GLU A 197 -4.46 -11.91 12.40
CA GLU A 197 -3.92 -11.22 11.24
C GLU A 197 -4.99 -10.46 10.46
N GLU A 198 -6.20 -11.00 10.35
CA GLU A 198 -7.34 -10.28 9.78
C GLU A 198 -7.62 -8.97 10.54
N ALA A 199 -7.68 -9.01 11.88
CA ALA A 199 -7.92 -7.84 12.70
C ALA A 199 -6.82 -6.77 12.53
N VAL A 200 -5.55 -7.18 12.45
CA VAL A 200 -4.43 -6.26 12.17
C VAL A 200 -4.52 -5.67 10.77
N ARG A 201 -4.83 -6.49 9.76
CA ARG A 201 -4.96 -6.01 8.37
C ARG A 201 -6.11 -5.01 8.21
N ASN A 202 -7.24 -5.26 8.88
CA ASN A 202 -8.47 -4.50 8.66
C ASN A 202 -8.59 -3.28 9.59
N TYR A 203 -8.12 -3.38 10.82
CA TYR A 203 -8.30 -2.36 11.86
C TYR A 203 -7.00 -1.86 12.50
N GLY A 204 -5.86 -2.45 12.15
CA GLY A 204 -4.55 -2.02 12.66
C GLY A 204 -4.29 -2.37 14.13
N VAL A 205 -5.14 -3.19 14.75
CA VAL A 205 -5.06 -3.54 16.18
C VAL A 205 -5.18 -5.05 16.40
N ARG A 206 -4.52 -5.55 17.46
CA ARG A 206 -4.53 -6.96 17.89
C ARG A 206 -4.86 -7.08 19.38
N VAL A 207 -5.85 -6.31 19.84
CA VAL A 207 -6.29 -6.29 21.25
C VAL A 207 -7.73 -6.73 21.32
N ALA A 208 -8.10 -7.49 22.36
CA ALA A 208 -9.49 -7.86 22.61
C ALA A 208 -10.03 -7.01 23.78
N PRO A 209 -11.33 -6.63 23.78
CA PRO A 209 -12.32 -6.83 22.72
C PRO A 209 -12.22 -5.78 21.59
N ILE A 210 -12.57 -6.19 20.36
CA ILE A 210 -12.83 -5.27 19.24
C ILE A 210 -14.29 -5.42 18.82
N THR A 211 -15.06 -4.34 18.86
CA THR A 211 -16.44 -4.31 18.37
C THR A 211 -16.50 -3.50 17.08
N VAL A 212 -16.97 -4.10 16.00
CA VAL A 212 -17.07 -3.45 14.68
C VAL A 212 -18.53 -3.29 14.31
N ILE A 213 -18.95 -2.06 14.07
CA ILE A 213 -20.33 -1.71 13.65
C ILE A 213 -20.20 -0.88 12.37
N ASP A 214 -20.88 -1.30 11.29
CA ASP A 214 -20.87 -0.62 9.99
C ASP A 214 -19.45 -0.27 9.48
N GLY A 215 -18.49 -1.18 9.71
CA GLY A 215 -17.09 -1.02 9.30
C GLY A 215 -16.23 -0.14 10.23
N GLN A 216 -16.79 0.39 11.32
CA GLN A 216 -16.05 1.18 12.31
C GLN A 216 -15.71 0.33 13.54
N ALA A 217 -14.41 0.17 13.80
CA ALA A 217 -13.90 -0.60 14.93
C ALA A 217 -13.78 0.26 16.20
N HIS A 218 -14.17 -0.36 17.32
CA HIS A 218 -14.00 0.14 18.68
C HIS A 218 -13.23 -0.90 19.46
N TRP A 219 -12.23 -0.49 20.25
CA TRP A 219 -11.41 -1.40 21.05
C TRP A 219 -11.02 -0.73 22.37
N GLY A 220 -10.55 -1.52 23.33
CA GLY A 220 -10.28 -1.09 24.71
C GLY A 220 -11.23 -1.75 25.71
N THR A 221 -11.33 -1.21 26.92
CA THR A 221 -12.27 -1.70 27.92
C THR A 221 -13.72 -1.50 27.49
N PHE A 222 -14.65 -2.29 28.03
CA PHE A 222 -16.06 -2.11 27.73
C PHE A 222 -16.56 -0.70 28.12
N ALA A 223 -16.05 -0.13 29.21
CA ALA A 223 -16.40 1.21 29.66
C ALA A 223 -16.02 2.30 28.64
N GLU A 224 -14.87 2.16 27.98
CA GLU A 224 -14.41 3.08 26.93
C GLU A 224 -15.26 2.95 25.65
N GLN A 225 -15.62 1.73 25.28
CA GLN A 225 -16.39 1.46 24.07
C GLN A 225 -17.87 1.82 24.21
N ARG A 226 -18.46 1.66 25.41
CA ARG A 226 -19.91 1.70 25.64
C ARG A 226 -20.60 2.90 25.01
N ARG A 227 -20.08 4.11 25.20
CA ARG A 227 -20.69 5.34 24.66
C ARG A 227 -20.78 5.31 23.14
N ALA A 228 -19.74 4.81 22.48
CA ALA A 228 -19.70 4.74 21.02
C ALA A 228 -20.63 3.63 20.48
N LEU A 229 -20.73 2.50 21.18
CA LEU A 229 -21.67 1.42 20.85
C LEU A 229 -23.13 1.88 21.00
N GLU A 230 -23.45 2.60 22.08
CA GLU A 230 -24.79 3.17 22.34
C GLU A 230 -25.20 4.17 21.26
N GLN A 231 -24.27 5.04 20.82
CA GLN A 231 -24.55 6.01 19.76
C GLN A 231 -24.81 5.35 18.41
N ARG A 232 -24.12 4.24 18.10
CA ARG A 232 -24.21 3.57 16.80
C ARG A 232 -25.34 2.57 16.68
N LEU A 233 -25.63 1.83 17.74
CA LEU A 233 -26.71 0.84 17.76
C LEU A 233 -28.06 1.47 18.15
N GLY A 234 -28.05 2.75 18.56
CA GLY A 234 -29.23 3.48 19.02
C GLY A 234 -29.55 3.21 20.49
N ALA A 235 -30.03 4.23 21.20
CA ALA A 235 -30.38 4.15 22.63
C ALA A 235 -31.70 3.40 22.92
N GLY A 236 -32.22 2.60 21.99
CA GLY A 236 -33.50 1.93 22.16
C GLY A 236 -33.67 0.76 21.20
N VAL A 237 -33.73 -0.44 21.76
CA VAL A 237 -34.55 -1.52 21.21
C VAL A 237 -35.78 -1.63 22.12
N PRO A 238 -36.93 -1.02 21.76
CA PRO A 238 -38.21 -1.40 22.32
C PRO A 238 -38.96 -2.35 21.37
N ALA A 239 -39.47 -3.42 21.96
CA ALA A 239 -40.52 -4.36 21.57
C ALA A 239 -41.22 -4.17 20.20
N GLU A 240 -40.86 -4.99 19.21
CA GLU A 240 -41.78 -5.40 18.13
C GLU A 240 -41.28 -6.70 17.45
N ALA A 241 -41.32 -7.80 18.21
CA ALA A 241 -41.20 -9.17 17.66
C ALA A 241 -41.97 -10.18 18.52
N ALA A 242 -43.14 -9.76 19.02
CA ALA A 242 -44.19 -10.64 19.51
C ALA A 242 -45.50 -10.22 18.84
N GLY A 243 -45.76 -10.84 17.70
CA GLY A 243 -47.00 -10.79 16.94
C GLY A 243 -47.08 -12.07 16.13
#